data_AF-I3TTU0-F1
#
_entry.id   AF-I3TTU0-F1
#
_cell.length_a   1.000
_cell.length_b   1.000
_cell.length_c   1.000
_cell.angle_alpha   90.00
_cell.angle_beta   90.00
_cell.angle_gamma   90.00
#
_symmetry.space_group_name_H-M   'P 1'
#
loop_
_entity.id
_entity.type
_entity.pdbx_description
1 polymer ?
#
loop_
_entity_poly.entity_id
_entity_poly.type
_entity_poly.pdbx_seq_one_letter_code
_entity_poly.pdbx_strand_id
1 'polypeptide(L)'
;MSTQEDDFPMNRTSETKIPESHGVNRHTYSKSLRIPTEYSSHEDEYKDEYKRNLIRAYEDGKKSYMEDFEEINKLKEQLHQERRELRIEKAKFSKEKSDSEKSLENARRQTESERQKYNEEISNKLRERSSDYVKDTVDELRDREKMLVAWSKIWNFIGVLSLFVGIFCIYFVGEQMIRLINSVQDITANFMVLSALKSLLVIGISGTSSGYAFSLGGKHMHEALKIADRIHAIRFGGMYIQIYGSISKWEETKDAFSDWNVSAPTAFYNMQTEDGILQKLHIQSPSQTTANSKGATDRK
;
A
#
# COMPACT_ATOMS: atom_id res chain seq x y z
N MET A 1 -9.25 -17.77 -16.35
CA MET A 1 -9.17 -17.21 -17.71
C MET A 1 -7.70 -16.91 -17.95
N SER A 2 -7.11 -17.59 -18.94
CA SER A 2 -5.71 -17.53 -19.39
C SER A 2 -4.61 -18.04 -18.45
N THR A 3 -4.10 -19.20 -18.83
CA THR A 3 -2.88 -19.93 -18.46
C THR A 3 -1.60 -19.20 -18.84
N GLN A 4 -0.54 -19.33 -18.04
CA GLN A 4 0.84 -19.25 -18.52
C GLN A 4 1.71 -20.20 -17.69
N GLU A 5 1.95 -21.38 -18.27
CA GLU A 5 2.94 -22.36 -17.88
C GLU A 5 4.30 -21.91 -18.42
N ASP A 6 5.35 -21.90 -17.60
CA ASP A 6 6.74 -21.77 -18.06
C ASP A 6 7.61 -22.83 -17.35
N ASP A 7 7.80 -23.92 -18.08
CA ASP A 7 9.02 -24.71 -18.31
C ASP A 7 9.97 -25.11 -17.15
N PHE A 8 9.79 -26.35 -16.71
CA PHE A 8 10.81 -27.22 -16.12
C PHE A 8 11.64 -27.91 -17.22
N PRO A 9 12.99 -27.87 -17.20
CA PRO A 9 13.78 -28.78 -18.02
C PRO A 9 13.99 -30.11 -17.29
N MET A 10 13.24 -31.12 -17.71
CA MET A 10 13.49 -32.54 -17.42
C MET A 10 14.63 -33.09 -18.28
N ASN A 11 15.55 -33.77 -17.62
CA ASN A 11 16.12 -35.06 -18.02
C ASN A 11 16.88 -35.14 -19.37
N ARG A 12 18.22 -34.98 -19.32
CA ARG A 12 19.12 -35.61 -20.30
C ARG A 12 19.67 -36.92 -19.72
N THR A 13 19.06 -38.01 -20.13
CA THR A 13 19.65 -39.35 -20.12
C THR A 13 20.88 -39.36 -21.03
N SER A 14 22.08 -39.43 -20.46
CA SER A 14 23.29 -39.70 -21.22
C SER A 14 23.33 -41.19 -21.56
N GLU A 15 23.05 -41.50 -22.82
CA GLU A 15 23.23 -42.79 -23.46
C GLU A 15 24.67 -43.27 -23.29
N THR A 16 24.85 -44.33 -22.51
CA THR A 16 26.05 -45.17 -22.54
C THR A 16 26.11 -45.90 -23.87
N LYS A 17 26.92 -45.40 -24.82
CA LYS A 17 27.38 -46.14 -25.99
C LYS A 17 28.16 -47.38 -25.55
N ILE A 18 27.58 -48.55 -25.77
CA ILE A 18 28.28 -49.84 -25.80
C ILE A 18 28.94 -49.94 -27.18
N PRO A 19 30.27 -50.16 -27.30
CA PRO A 19 30.85 -50.45 -28.60
C PRO A 19 30.54 -51.91 -28.98
N GLU A 20 30.06 -52.03 -30.22
CA GLU A 20 29.70 -53.24 -30.95
C GLU A 20 30.82 -54.27 -30.99
N SER A 21 30.41 -55.54 -30.91
CA SER A 21 31.21 -56.69 -31.27
C SER A 21 31.50 -56.69 -32.77
N HIS A 22 32.76 -56.53 -33.15
CA HIS A 22 33.23 -56.92 -34.47
C HIS A 22 33.75 -58.35 -34.45
N GLY A 23 33.00 -59.24 -35.10
CA GLY A 23 33.51 -60.50 -35.59
C GLY A 23 34.36 -60.32 -36.86
N VAL A 24 34.83 -61.47 -37.37
CA VAL A 24 35.59 -61.67 -38.62
C VAL A 24 37.12 -61.49 -38.40
N ASN A 25 38.02 -62.42 -38.70
CA ASN A 25 38.08 -63.32 -39.85
C ASN A 25 38.96 -64.57 -39.54
N ARG A 26 38.44 -65.78 -39.83
CA ARG A 26 39.28 -66.98 -40.02
C ARG A 26 39.81 -66.93 -41.45
N HIS A 27 41.12 -66.89 -41.63
CA HIS A 27 41.75 -67.21 -42.91
C HIS A 27 42.74 -68.36 -42.70
N THR A 28 42.30 -69.53 -43.15
CA THR A 28 43.10 -70.70 -43.48
C THR A 28 44.00 -70.38 -44.66
N TYR A 29 45.32 -70.51 -44.49
CA TYR A 29 46.26 -70.73 -45.59
C TYR A 29 47.17 -71.89 -45.25
N SER A 30 46.82 -73.06 -45.80
CA SER A 30 47.72 -74.18 -46.01
C SER A 30 48.72 -73.83 -47.11
N LYS A 31 50.02 -73.81 -46.81
CA LYS A 31 51.05 -73.87 -47.85
C LYS A 31 52.11 -74.89 -47.44
N SER A 32 52.06 -76.01 -48.14
CA SER A 32 53.01 -77.11 -48.09
C SER A 32 54.41 -76.64 -48.49
N LEU A 33 55.40 -76.81 -47.61
CA LEU A 33 56.80 -76.67 -47.96
C LEU A 33 57.52 -77.99 -47.64
N ARG A 34 58.02 -78.62 -48.71
CA ARG A 34 58.80 -79.87 -48.69
C ARG A 34 60.11 -79.66 -47.92
N ILE A 35 60.44 -80.60 -47.06
CA ILE A 35 61.72 -80.72 -46.35
C ILE A 35 62.61 -81.66 -47.15
N PRO A 36 63.86 -81.29 -47.53
CA PRO A 36 64.89 -82.24 -47.91
C PRO A 36 65.55 -82.80 -46.66
N THR A 37 65.57 -84.12 -46.56
CA THR A 37 66.26 -84.92 -45.55
C THR A 37 67.78 -84.82 -45.74
N GLU A 38 68.48 -84.17 -44.82
CA GLU A 38 69.81 -84.59 -44.37
C GLU A 38 70.25 -83.80 -43.13
N TYR A 39 71.07 -84.44 -42.30
CA TYR A 39 71.73 -83.96 -41.08
C TYR A 39 71.00 -84.11 -39.73
N SER A 40 71.15 -85.35 -39.26
CA SER A 40 70.94 -85.89 -37.92
C SER A 40 71.95 -85.34 -36.88
N SER A 41 71.46 -85.23 -35.64
CA SER A 41 72.15 -85.32 -34.34
C SER A 41 72.34 -84.07 -33.45
N HIS A 42 71.64 -82.95 -33.68
CA HIS A 42 71.53 -81.85 -32.68
C HIS A 42 70.10 -81.29 -32.50
N GLU A 43 69.08 -81.99 -33.02
CA GLU A 43 67.70 -81.48 -33.12
C GLU A 43 66.83 -81.71 -31.87
N ASP A 44 67.17 -82.72 -31.06
CA ASP A 44 66.36 -83.10 -29.90
C ASP A 44 66.56 -82.16 -28.70
N GLU A 45 67.75 -81.56 -28.57
CA GLU A 45 68.06 -80.63 -27.48
C GLU A 45 67.40 -79.25 -27.68
N TYR A 46 67.37 -78.73 -28.92
CA TYR A 46 66.72 -77.47 -29.28
C TYR A 46 65.20 -77.54 -29.27
N LYS A 47 64.60 -78.66 -29.69
CA LYS A 47 63.13 -78.85 -29.64
C LYS A 47 62.63 -78.97 -28.21
N ASP A 48 63.40 -79.63 -27.34
CA ASP A 48 63.06 -79.73 -25.93
C ASP A 48 63.25 -78.39 -25.21
N GLU A 49 64.29 -77.62 -25.54
CA GLU A 49 64.48 -76.27 -24.99
C GLU A 49 63.38 -75.30 -25.45
N TYR A 50 63.01 -75.32 -26.73
CA TYR A 50 61.91 -74.51 -27.26
C TYR A 50 60.57 -74.87 -26.61
N LYS A 51 60.26 -76.16 -26.45
CA LYS A 51 59.05 -76.61 -25.73
C LYS A 51 59.07 -76.18 -24.27
N ARG A 52 60.20 -76.31 -23.57
CA ARG A 52 60.36 -75.86 -22.18
C ARG A 52 60.13 -74.36 -22.04
N ASN A 53 60.67 -73.55 -22.96
CA ASN A 53 60.48 -72.10 -22.97
C ASN A 53 59.04 -71.70 -23.32
N LEU A 54 58.39 -72.43 -24.24
CA LEU A 54 56.99 -72.20 -24.59
C LEU A 54 56.05 -72.55 -23.42
N ILE A 55 56.34 -73.65 -22.70
CA ILE A 55 55.60 -74.06 -21.51
C ILE A 55 55.79 -73.03 -20.39
N ARG A 56 57.02 -72.57 -20.13
CA ARG A 56 57.27 -71.48 -19.17
C ARG A 56 56.53 -70.20 -19.53
N ALA A 57 56.61 -69.74 -20.78
CA ALA A 57 55.92 -68.53 -21.21
C ALA A 57 54.39 -68.67 -21.08
N TYR A 58 53.86 -69.87 -21.31
CA TYR A 58 52.43 -70.16 -21.14
C TYR A 58 52.03 -70.24 -19.66
N GLU A 59 52.86 -70.82 -18.80
CA GLU A 59 52.64 -70.90 -17.35
C GLU A 59 52.79 -69.52 -16.68
N ASP A 60 53.82 -68.75 -17.05
CA ASP A 60 54.04 -67.38 -16.58
C ASP A 60 52.91 -66.46 -17.06
N GLY A 61 52.50 -66.58 -18.32
CA GLY A 61 51.34 -65.86 -18.85
C GLY A 61 50.06 -66.23 -18.10
N LYS A 62 49.78 -67.52 -17.91
CA LYS A 62 48.62 -68.00 -17.14
C LYS A 62 48.66 -67.50 -15.70
N LYS A 63 49.84 -67.45 -15.07
CA LYS A 63 50.01 -66.95 -13.70
C LYS A 63 49.72 -65.45 -13.62
N SER A 64 50.26 -64.67 -14.54
CA SER A 64 49.95 -63.23 -14.69
C SER A 64 48.46 -62.97 -14.92
N TYR A 65 47.81 -63.74 -15.80
CA TYR A 65 46.36 -63.63 -16.01
C TYR A 65 45.54 -63.98 -14.76
N MET A 66 45.98 -64.95 -13.97
CA MET A 66 45.29 -65.33 -12.73
C MET A 66 45.50 -64.26 -11.64
N GLU A 67 46.68 -63.66 -11.57
CA GLU A 67 46.99 -62.54 -10.68
C GLU A 67 46.13 -61.30 -11.02
N ASP A 68 46.06 -60.91 -12.30
CA ASP A 68 45.23 -59.79 -12.78
C ASP A 68 43.73 -60.06 -12.53
N PHE A 69 43.27 -61.29 -12.74
CA PHE A 69 41.87 -61.67 -12.50
C PHE A 69 41.50 -61.59 -11.02
N GLU A 70 42.43 -61.95 -10.13
CA GLU A 70 42.24 -61.83 -8.69
C GLU A 70 42.21 -60.35 -8.25
N GLU A 71 43.09 -59.52 -8.81
CA GLU A 71 43.13 -58.08 -8.55
C GLU A 71 41.84 -57.37 -9.03
N ILE A 72 41.36 -57.70 -10.23
CA ILE A 72 40.10 -57.18 -10.77
C ILE A 72 38.90 -57.55 -9.89
N ASN A 73 38.85 -58.78 -9.38
CA ASN A 73 37.76 -59.20 -8.49
C ASN A 73 37.78 -58.47 -7.15
N LYS A 74 38.97 -58.29 -6.55
CA LYS A 74 39.14 -57.45 -5.35
C LYS A 74 38.69 -56.02 -5.57
N LEU A 75 39.10 -55.41 -6.69
CA LEU A 75 38.75 -54.03 -7.03
C LEU A 75 37.24 -53.86 -7.24
N LYS A 76 36.60 -54.86 -7.87
CA LYS A 76 35.16 -54.90 -8.08
C LYS A 76 34.38 -55.02 -6.77
N GLU A 77 34.87 -55.82 -5.82
CA GLU A 77 34.30 -55.92 -4.47
C GLU A 77 34.41 -54.61 -3.70
N GLN A 78 35.57 -53.95 -3.74
CA GLN A 78 35.77 -52.62 -3.12
C GLN A 78 34.81 -51.59 -3.72
N LEU A 79 34.70 -51.54 -5.05
CA LEU A 79 33.79 -50.61 -5.74
C LEU A 79 32.32 -50.89 -5.40
N HIS A 80 31.95 -52.16 -5.21
CA HIS A 80 30.61 -52.53 -4.74
C HIS A 80 30.35 -52.11 -3.29
N GLN A 81 31.34 -52.19 -2.41
CA GLN A 81 31.24 -51.71 -1.03
C GLN A 81 31.09 -50.19 -1.00
N GLU A 82 31.97 -49.45 -1.67
CA GLU A 82 31.90 -47.99 -1.75
C GLU A 82 30.56 -47.51 -2.32
N ARG A 83 30.05 -48.17 -3.37
CA ARG A 83 28.75 -47.84 -3.96
C ARG A 83 27.58 -48.11 -3.00
N ARG A 84 27.70 -49.11 -2.10
CA ARG A 84 26.69 -49.38 -1.07
C ARG A 84 26.72 -48.29 0.01
N GLU A 85 27.91 -47.92 0.47
CA GLU A 85 28.10 -46.86 1.46
C GLU A 85 27.54 -45.53 0.95
N LEU A 86 27.88 -45.16 -0.29
CA LEU A 86 27.40 -43.95 -0.94
C LEU A 86 25.87 -43.93 -1.11
N ARG A 87 25.25 -45.09 -1.35
CA ARG A 87 23.77 -45.20 -1.42
C ARG A 87 23.13 -45.00 -0.05
N ILE A 88 23.73 -45.58 1.00
CA ILE A 88 23.24 -45.42 2.38
C ILE A 88 23.39 -43.96 2.82
N GLU A 89 24.52 -43.34 2.53
CA GLU A 89 24.78 -41.94 2.86
C GLU A 89 23.81 -41.00 2.12
N LYS A 90 23.63 -41.19 0.80
CA LYS A 90 22.64 -40.43 0.01
C LYS A 90 21.22 -40.60 0.54
N ALA A 91 20.83 -41.81 0.94
CA ALA A 91 19.51 -42.07 1.51
C ALA A 91 19.33 -41.40 2.89
N LYS A 92 20.37 -41.41 3.73
CA LYS A 92 20.37 -40.68 5.02
C LYS A 92 20.24 -39.17 4.79
N PHE A 93 21.06 -38.63 3.89
CA PHE A 93 21.05 -37.21 3.56
C PHE A 93 19.72 -36.77 2.93
N SER A 94 19.14 -37.55 2.02
CA SER A 94 17.84 -37.23 1.44
C SER A 94 16.72 -37.24 2.47
N LYS A 95 16.79 -38.17 3.44
CA LYS A 95 15.84 -38.24 4.54
C LYS A 95 15.97 -37.04 5.47
N GLU A 96 17.18 -36.71 5.89
CA GLU A 96 17.46 -35.53 6.72
C GLU A 96 17.01 -34.24 6.04
N LYS A 97 17.28 -34.09 4.73
CA LYS A 97 16.79 -32.96 3.94
C LYS A 97 15.26 -32.90 3.92
N SER A 98 14.57 -34.02 3.70
CA SER A 98 13.11 -34.05 3.72
C SER A 98 12.53 -33.73 5.09
N ASP A 99 13.15 -34.22 6.17
CA ASP A 99 12.72 -33.95 7.54
C ASP A 99 12.95 -32.47 7.90
N SER A 100 14.08 -31.90 7.47
CA SER A 100 14.38 -30.48 7.60
C SER A 100 13.38 -29.61 6.82
N GLU A 101 13.08 -29.93 5.56
CA GLU A 101 12.09 -29.22 4.75
C GLU A 101 10.70 -29.25 5.39
N LYS A 102 10.26 -30.40 5.91
CA LYS A 102 8.99 -30.51 6.64
C LYS A 102 8.96 -29.67 7.92
N SER A 103 10.06 -29.66 8.68
CA SER A 103 10.15 -28.84 9.88
C SER A 103 10.06 -27.34 9.55
N LEU A 104 10.67 -26.92 8.45
CA LEU A 104 10.67 -25.54 7.97
C LEU A 104 9.30 -25.13 7.42
N GLU A 105 8.60 -26.03 6.73
CA GLU A 105 7.23 -25.81 6.29
C GLU A 105 6.26 -25.67 7.48
N ASN A 106 6.40 -26.53 8.49
CA ASN A 106 5.59 -26.44 9.70
C ASN A 106 5.85 -25.14 10.48
N ALA A 107 7.12 -24.73 10.59
CA ALA A 107 7.49 -23.45 11.21
C ALA A 107 6.92 -22.25 10.45
N ARG A 108 6.96 -22.29 9.11
CA ARG A 108 6.31 -21.27 8.25
C ARG A 108 4.81 -21.21 8.48
N ARG A 109 4.12 -22.35 8.45
CA ARG A 109 2.66 -22.43 8.69
C ARG A 109 2.28 -21.92 10.08
N GLN A 110 3.05 -22.25 11.11
CA GLN A 110 2.83 -21.72 12.46
C GLN A 110 2.97 -20.20 12.48
N THR A 111 4.07 -19.68 11.92
CA THR A 111 4.34 -18.23 11.84
C THR A 111 3.23 -17.49 11.09
N GLU A 112 2.74 -18.05 9.97
CA GLU A 112 1.62 -17.48 9.21
C GLU A 112 0.31 -17.49 10.02
N SER A 113 0.02 -18.58 10.73
CA SER A 113 -1.19 -18.68 11.56
C SER A 113 -1.16 -17.74 12.77
N GLU A 114 0.00 -17.58 13.41
CA GLU A 114 0.19 -16.65 14.52
C GLU A 114 0.06 -15.21 14.04
N ARG A 115 0.61 -14.90 12.87
CA ARG A 115 0.49 -13.60 12.24
C ARG A 115 -0.96 -13.27 11.86
N GLN A 116 -1.73 -14.26 11.38
CA GLN A 116 -3.17 -14.09 11.12
C GLN A 116 -3.94 -13.80 12.41
N LYS A 117 -3.75 -14.59 13.46
CA LYS A 117 -4.40 -14.38 14.76
C LYS A 117 -4.04 -13.03 15.39
N TYR A 118 -2.76 -12.64 15.32
CA TYR A 118 -2.30 -11.35 15.80
C TYR A 118 -2.93 -10.19 15.01
N ASN A 119 -3.05 -10.34 13.69
CA ASN A 119 -3.74 -9.36 12.84
C ASN A 119 -5.25 -9.28 13.14
N GLU A 120 -5.91 -10.39 13.43
CA GLU A 120 -7.32 -10.42 13.84
C GLU A 120 -7.53 -9.78 15.22
N GLU A 121 -6.65 -10.04 16.18
CA GLU A 121 -6.70 -9.41 17.50
C GLU A 121 -6.45 -7.91 17.43
N ILE A 122 -5.46 -7.47 16.65
CA ILE A 122 -5.21 -6.05 16.41
C ILE A 122 -6.40 -5.43 15.70
N SER A 123 -6.93 -6.07 14.65
CA SER A 123 -8.11 -5.57 13.94
C SER A 123 -9.31 -5.42 14.88
N ASN A 124 -9.56 -6.37 15.78
CA ASN A 124 -10.65 -6.29 16.75
C ASN A 124 -10.42 -5.17 17.80
N LYS A 125 -9.24 -5.09 18.40
CA LYS A 125 -8.90 -4.03 19.39
C LYS A 125 -8.91 -2.63 18.75
N LEU A 126 -8.45 -2.54 17.50
CA LEU A 126 -8.47 -1.30 16.72
C LEU A 126 -9.89 -0.96 16.30
N ARG A 127 -10.71 -1.93 15.88
CA ARG A 127 -12.13 -1.72 15.54
C ARG A 127 -12.92 -1.18 16.72
N GLU A 128 -12.69 -1.69 17.92
CA GLU A 128 -13.38 -1.22 19.13
C GLU A 128 -12.94 0.21 19.50
N ARG A 129 -11.63 0.48 19.65
CA ARG A 129 -11.14 1.80 20.08
C ARG A 129 -11.18 2.89 19.01
N SER A 130 -10.86 2.58 17.76
CA SER A 130 -10.88 3.58 16.68
C SER A 130 -12.30 3.93 16.27
N SER A 131 -13.24 2.96 16.32
CA SER A 131 -14.64 3.25 16.06
C SER A 131 -15.18 4.23 17.10
N ASP A 132 -14.93 4.01 18.39
CA ASP A 132 -15.52 4.87 19.43
C ASP A 132 -14.93 6.29 19.40
N TYR A 133 -13.61 6.45 19.32
CA TYR A 133 -12.99 7.78 19.28
C TYR A 133 -13.35 8.58 18.01
N VAL A 134 -13.34 7.92 16.85
CA VAL A 134 -13.74 8.56 15.59
C VAL A 134 -15.23 8.87 15.60
N LYS A 135 -16.06 7.99 16.16
CA LYS A 135 -17.51 8.18 16.24
C LYS A 135 -17.88 9.33 17.17
N ASP A 136 -17.26 9.45 18.33
CA ASP A 136 -17.49 10.57 19.25
C ASP A 136 -17.13 11.91 18.59
N THR A 137 -15.97 11.98 17.93
CA THR A 137 -15.53 13.18 17.19
C THR A 137 -16.48 13.52 16.03
N VAL A 138 -16.90 12.49 15.29
CA VAL A 138 -17.85 12.63 14.17
C VAL A 138 -19.23 13.05 14.64
N ASP A 139 -19.71 12.52 15.76
CA ASP A 139 -21.01 12.88 16.31
C ASP A 139 -21.01 14.31 16.85
N GLU A 140 -19.93 14.75 17.53
CA GLU A 140 -19.77 16.15 17.91
C GLU A 140 -19.78 17.09 16.69
N LEU A 141 -19.02 16.75 15.64
CA LEU A 141 -19.00 17.52 14.39
C LEU A 141 -20.38 17.55 13.71
N ARG A 142 -21.09 16.42 13.71
CA ARG A 142 -22.43 16.31 13.12
C ARG A 142 -23.46 17.12 13.89
N ASP A 143 -23.33 17.23 15.20
CA ASP A 143 -24.20 18.10 15.99
C ASP A 143 -23.92 19.59 15.73
N ARG A 144 -22.65 19.96 15.52
CA ARG A 144 -22.29 21.31 15.05
C ARG A 144 -22.84 21.60 13.66
N GLU A 145 -22.78 20.65 12.72
CA GLU A 145 -23.38 20.76 11.39
C GLU A 145 -24.88 21.03 11.47
N LYS A 146 -25.62 20.20 12.22
CA LYS A 146 -27.07 20.38 12.43
C LYS A 146 -27.39 21.75 13.03
N MET A 147 -26.61 22.19 14.00
CA MET A 147 -26.80 23.49 14.63
C MET A 147 -26.63 24.62 13.61
N LEU A 148 -25.60 24.57 12.76
CA LEU A 148 -25.39 25.57 11.71
C LEU A 148 -26.47 25.55 10.63
N VAL A 149 -26.93 24.37 10.22
CA VAL A 149 -28.09 24.26 9.30
C VAL A 149 -29.35 24.84 9.94
N ALA A 150 -29.57 24.60 11.24
CA ALA A 150 -30.70 25.19 11.97
C ALA A 150 -30.61 26.72 12.01
N TRP A 151 -29.44 27.28 12.34
CA TRP A 151 -29.20 28.73 12.29
C TRP A 151 -29.42 29.31 10.89
N SER A 152 -28.95 28.63 9.85
CA SER A 152 -29.17 29.05 8.47
C SER A 152 -30.67 29.15 8.15
N LYS A 153 -31.46 28.14 8.53
CA LYS A 153 -32.92 28.13 8.34
C LYS A 153 -33.59 29.26 9.11
N ILE A 154 -33.17 29.52 10.35
CA ILE A 154 -33.70 30.62 11.18
C ILE A 154 -33.43 31.97 10.53
N TRP A 155 -32.20 32.23 10.09
CA TRP A 155 -31.84 33.49 9.43
C TRP A 155 -32.58 33.69 8.11
N ASN A 156 -32.72 32.64 7.31
CA ASN A 156 -33.52 32.69 6.09
C ASN A 156 -35.00 32.97 6.40
N PHE A 157 -35.55 32.36 7.46
CA PHE A 157 -36.91 32.64 7.89
C PHE A 157 -37.10 34.08 8.36
N ILE A 158 -36.17 34.63 9.16
CA ILE A 158 -36.16 36.05 9.54
C ILE A 158 -36.13 36.95 8.30
N GLY A 159 -35.32 36.61 7.30
CA GLY A 159 -35.20 37.39 6.06
C GLY A 159 -36.52 37.47 5.29
N VAL A 160 -37.23 36.33 5.17
CA VAL A 160 -38.57 36.27 4.57
C VAL A 160 -39.60 37.04 5.41
N LEU A 161 -39.57 36.87 6.74
CA LEU A 161 -40.48 37.56 7.65
C LEU A 161 -40.31 39.08 7.57
N SER A 162 -39.07 39.57 7.47
CA SER A 162 -38.75 41.00 7.32
C SER A 162 -39.39 41.63 6.08
N LEU A 163 -39.46 40.89 4.96
CA LEU A 163 -40.15 41.33 3.75
C LEU A 163 -41.66 41.41 3.95
N PHE A 164 -42.27 40.40 4.59
CA PHE A 164 -43.70 40.42 4.91
C PHE A 164 -44.07 41.59 5.83
N VAL A 165 -43.23 41.88 6.83
CA VAL A 165 -43.41 43.06 7.70
C VAL A 165 -43.32 44.35 6.88
N GLY A 166 -42.36 44.46 5.96
CA GLY A 166 -42.24 45.61 5.07
C GLY A 166 -43.50 45.84 4.23
N ILE A 167 -44.04 44.78 3.61
CA ILE A 167 -45.29 44.83 2.82
C ILE A 167 -46.46 45.26 3.70
N PHE A 168 -46.58 44.68 4.90
CA PHE A 168 -47.65 45.02 5.85
C PHE A 168 -47.58 46.48 6.31
N CYS A 169 -46.38 47.00 6.59
CA CYS A 169 -46.18 48.39 6.95
C CYS A 169 -46.59 49.34 5.81
N ILE A 170 -46.24 49.02 4.56
CA ILE A 170 -46.64 49.82 3.39
C ILE A 170 -48.16 49.82 3.23
N TYR A 171 -48.80 48.65 3.34
CA TYR A 171 -50.25 48.53 3.29
C TYR A 171 -50.93 49.38 4.37
N PHE A 172 -50.46 49.30 5.62
CA PHE A 172 -51.01 50.06 6.73
C PHE A 172 -50.85 51.58 6.55
N VAL A 173 -49.68 52.03 6.09
CA VAL A 173 -49.46 53.46 5.77
C VAL A 173 -50.36 53.91 4.62
N GLY A 174 -50.58 53.07 3.62
CA GLY A 174 -51.48 53.33 2.49
C GLY A 174 -52.94 53.48 2.91
N GLU A 175 -53.45 52.57 3.73
CA GLU A 175 -54.81 52.64 4.30
C GLU A 175 -55.01 53.93 5.11
N GLN A 176 -54.05 54.29 5.96
CA GLN A 176 -54.10 55.52 6.74
C GLN A 176 -54.10 56.77 5.84
N MET A 177 -53.31 56.76 4.76
CA MET A 177 -53.32 57.84 3.78
C MET A 177 -54.67 57.99 3.09
N ILE A 178 -55.27 56.89 2.60
CA ILE A 178 -56.58 56.90 1.92
C ILE A 178 -57.68 57.40 2.85
N ARG A 179 -57.69 56.93 4.11
CA ARG A 179 -58.64 57.41 5.14
C ARG A 179 -58.50 58.90 5.40
N LEU A 180 -57.26 59.39 5.50
CA LEU A 180 -57.02 60.81 5.71
C LEU A 180 -57.48 61.64 4.51
N ILE A 181 -57.17 61.20 3.28
CA ILE A 181 -57.62 61.82 2.03
C ILE A 181 -59.15 61.97 1.99
N ASN A 182 -59.87 60.93 2.39
CA ASN A 182 -61.34 60.94 2.39
C ASN A 182 -61.95 61.80 3.50
N SER A 183 -61.18 62.16 4.54
CA SER A 183 -61.66 62.87 5.74
C SER A 183 -61.30 64.36 5.79
N VAL A 184 -60.23 64.77 5.09
CA VAL A 184 -59.72 66.15 5.10
C VAL A 184 -59.74 66.70 3.68
N GLN A 185 -60.44 67.81 3.48
CA GLN A 185 -60.70 68.40 2.16
C GLN A 185 -59.46 69.09 1.54
N ASP A 186 -58.47 69.47 2.35
CA ASP A 186 -57.21 70.08 1.90
C ASP A 186 -56.00 69.24 2.31
N ILE A 187 -55.38 68.60 1.32
CA ILE A 187 -54.18 67.79 1.50
C ILE A 187 -52.98 68.57 0.97
N THR A 188 -52.10 68.98 1.87
CA THR A 188 -50.87 69.68 1.50
C THR A 188 -49.94 68.74 0.76
N ALA A 189 -49.39 69.17 -0.38
CA ALA A 189 -48.39 68.41 -1.15
C ALA A 189 -47.19 67.94 -0.28
N ASN A 190 -46.81 68.74 0.71
CA ASN A 190 -45.77 68.39 1.69
C ASN A 190 -46.05 67.07 2.43
N PHE A 191 -47.32 66.80 2.76
CA PHE A 191 -47.70 65.56 3.45
C PHE A 191 -47.56 64.34 2.53
N MET A 192 -47.92 64.46 1.24
CA MET A 192 -47.73 63.38 0.26
C MET A 192 -46.24 63.04 0.08
N VAL A 193 -45.40 64.07 -0.06
CA VAL A 193 -43.95 63.91 -0.21
C VAL A 193 -43.34 63.25 1.02
N LEU A 194 -43.73 63.67 2.23
CA LEU A 194 -43.26 63.06 3.48
C LEU A 194 -43.70 61.60 3.63
N SER A 195 -44.93 61.26 3.25
CA SER A 195 -45.44 59.87 3.28
C SER A 195 -44.74 58.98 2.26
N ALA A 196 -44.47 59.49 1.06
CA ALA A 196 -43.68 58.77 0.05
C ALA A 196 -42.26 58.49 0.56
N LEU A 197 -41.58 59.50 1.14
CA LEU A 197 -40.23 59.35 1.69
C LEU A 197 -40.20 58.34 2.85
N LYS A 198 -41.22 58.32 3.72
CA LYS A 198 -41.36 57.30 4.77
C LYS A 198 -41.50 55.89 4.21
N SER A 199 -42.34 55.70 3.18
CA SER A 199 -42.52 54.39 2.55
C SER A 199 -41.23 53.88 1.91
N LEU A 200 -40.47 54.78 1.26
CA LEU A 200 -39.18 54.46 0.68
C LEU A 200 -38.17 54.04 1.76
N LEU A 201 -38.16 54.74 2.89
CA LEU A 201 -37.32 54.41 4.03
C LEU A 201 -37.66 53.03 4.62
N VAL A 202 -38.95 52.69 4.76
CA VAL A 202 -39.39 51.36 5.21
C VAL A 202 -38.94 50.26 4.25
N ILE A 203 -39.11 50.46 2.94
CA ILE A 203 -38.65 49.49 1.91
C ILE A 203 -37.13 49.29 2.01
N GLY A 204 -36.37 50.37 2.15
CA GLY A 204 -34.91 50.32 2.27
C GLY A 204 -34.45 49.54 3.49
N ILE A 205 -35.05 49.80 4.66
CA ILE A 205 -34.71 49.10 5.91
C ILE A 205 -35.10 47.62 5.83
N SER A 206 -36.31 47.29 5.38
CA SER A 206 -36.74 45.91 5.23
C SER A 206 -35.90 45.15 4.20
N GLY A 207 -35.57 45.78 3.08
CA GLY A 207 -34.74 45.17 2.03
C GLY A 207 -33.31 44.90 2.50
N THR A 208 -32.66 45.87 3.13
CA THR A 208 -31.30 45.70 3.67
C THR A 208 -31.26 44.68 4.81
N SER A 209 -32.24 44.71 5.73
CA SER A 209 -32.39 43.72 6.79
C SER A 209 -32.56 42.30 6.26
N SER A 210 -33.45 42.13 5.27
CA SER A 210 -33.68 40.84 4.61
C SER A 210 -32.43 40.33 3.90
N GLY A 211 -31.76 41.20 3.12
CA GLY A 211 -30.51 40.87 2.45
C GLY A 211 -29.39 40.47 3.40
N TYR A 212 -29.27 41.16 4.54
CA TYR A 212 -28.30 40.80 5.58
C TYR A 212 -28.61 39.43 6.20
N ALA A 213 -29.88 39.17 6.52
CA ALA A 213 -30.32 37.89 7.06
C ALA A 213 -30.07 36.73 6.09
N PHE A 214 -30.36 36.90 4.80
CA PHE A 214 -30.06 35.88 3.77
C PHE A 214 -28.56 35.66 3.59
N SER A 215 -27.74 36.72 3.61
CA SER A 215 -26.28 36.60 3.54
C SER A 215 -25.74 35.78 4.73
N LEU A 216 -26.23 36.06 5.94
CA LEU A 216 -25.83 35.33 7.14
C LEU A 216 -26.29 33.86 7.10
N GLY A 217 -27.52 33.61 6.65
CA GLY A 217 -28.04 32.26 6.40
C GLY A 217 -27.18 31.47 5.41
N GLY A 218 -26.74 32.11 4.32
CA GLY A 218 -25.83 31.53 3.34
C GLY A 218 -24.45 31.19 3.92
N LYS A 219 -23.88 32.08 4.75
CA LYS A 219 -22.59 31.83 5.44
C LYS A 219 -22.67 30.63 6.37
N HIS A 220 -23.73 30.52 7.18
CA HIS A 220 -23.93 29.37 8.06
C HIS A 220 -24.09 28.06 7.27
N MET A 221 -24.80 28.08 6.14
CA MET A 221 -24.95 26.91 5.28
C MET A 221 -23.62 26.49 4.64
N HIS A 222 -22.84 27.46 4.18
CA HIS A 222 -21.53 27.17 3.59
C HIS A 222 -20.57 26.54 4.62
N GLU A 223 -20.61 27.00 5.86
CA GLU A 223 -19.82 26.40 6.95
C GLU A 223 -20.34 25.01 7.33
N ALA A 224 -21.67 24.80 7.34
CA ALA A 224 -22.25 23.48 7.56
C ALA A 224 -21.80 22.47 6.49
N LEU A 225 -21.79 22.87 5.21
CA LEU A 225 -21.34 22.02 4.12
C LEU A 225 -19.86 21.62 4.29
N LYS A 226 -19.00 22.57 4.70
CA LYS A 226 -17.59 22.27 4.99
C LYS A 226 -17.42 21.28 6.13
N ILE A 227 -18.24 21.39 7.17
CA ILE A 227 -18.20 20.45 8.29
C ILE A 227 -18.68 19.07 7.84
N ALA A 228 -19.71 19.00 6.99
CA ALA A 228 -20.15 17.75 6.38
C ALA A 228 -19.04 17.08 5.55
N ASP A 229 -18.30 17.85 4.75
CA ASP A 229 -17.15 17.36 3.99
C ASP A 229 -16.03 16.85 4.92
N ARG A 230 -15.75 17.56 6.01
CA ARG A 230 -14.77 17.12 7.03
C ARG A 230 -15.20 15.82 7.73
N ILE A 231 -16.48 15.70 8.09
CA ILE A 231 -17.03 14.46 8.66
C ILE A 231 -16.83 13.30 7.70
N HIS A 232 -17.08 13.53 6.40
CA HIS A 232 -16.92 12.51 5.37
C HIS A 232 -15.46 12.06 5.24
N ALA A 233 -14.51 13.01 5.19
CA ALA A 233 -13.08 12.71 5.16
C ALA A 233 -12.61 11.92 6.41
N ILE A 234 -13.05 12.32 7.60
CA ILE A 234 -12.71 11.63 8.86
C ILE A 234 -13.28 10.19 8.88
N ARG A 235 -14.51 9.99 8.42
CA ARG A 235 -15.13 8.66 8.32
C ARG A 235 -14.39 7.75 7.36
N PHE A 236 -13.94 8.27 6.21
CA PHE A 236 -13.10 7.51 5.30
C PHE A 236 -11.76 7.12 5.92
N GLY A 237 -11.14 8.04 6.67
CA GLY A 237 -9.95 7.77 7.48
C GLY A 237 -10.14 6.60 8.44
N GLY A 238 -11.22 6.64 9.22
CA GLY A 238 -11.57 5.55 10.12
C GLY A 238 -11.76 4.22 9.39
N MET A 239 -12.48 4.23 8.27
CA MET A 239 -12.69 3.03 7.43
C MET A 239 -11.37 2.48 6.86
N TYR A 240 -10.47 3.34 6.40
CA TYR A 240 -9.18 2.92 5.85
C TYR A 240 -8.31 2.21 6.90
N ILE A 241 -8.24 2.77 8.11
CA ILE A 241 -7.53 2.14 9.24
C ILE A 241 -8.19 0.79 9.60
N GLN A 242 -9.52 0.70 9.53
CA GLN A 242 -10.22 -0.57 9.80
C GLN A 242 -9.90 -1.67 8.78
N ILE A 243 -9.77 -1.31 7.48
CA ILE A 243 -9.51 -2.28 6.41
C ILE A 243 -8.02 -2.62 6.28
N TYR A 244 -7.14 -1.62 6.37
CA TYR A 244 -5.71 -1.74 6.04
C TYR A 244 -4.77 -1.53 7.22
N GLY A 245 -5.28 -1.27 8.43
CA GLY A 245 -4.45 -0.97 9.61
C GLY A 245 -3.51 -2.08 10.05
N SER A 246 -3.77 -3.34 9.65
CA SER A 246 -2.89 -4.49 9.94
C SER A 246 -1.90 -4.83 8.83
N ILE A 247 -1.96 -4.14 7.68
CA ILE A 247 -1.18 -4.46 6.46
C ILE A 247 -0.34 -3.26 5.98
N SER A 248 -0.79 -2.03 6.25
CA SER A 248 -0.14 -0.80 5.78
C SER A 248 1.03 -0.35 6.65
N LYS A 249 2.09 0.16 6.01
CA LYS A 249 3.16 0.88 6.71
C LYS A 249 2.61 2.21 7.23
N TRP A 250 2.94 2.55 8.47
CA TRP A 250 2.50 3.80 9.12
C TRP A 250 2.80 5.06 8.29
N GLU A 251 3.88 5.05 7.52
CA GLU A 251 4.29 6.16 6.64
C GLU A 251 3.29 6.40 5.49
N GLU A 252 2.81 5.34 4.83
CA GLU A 252 1.82 5.43 3.73
C GLU A 252 0.46 5.89 4.26
N THR A 253 0.08 5.40 5.44
CA THR A 253 -1.17 5.81 6.10
C THR A 253 -1.10 7.29 6.49
N LYS A 254 0.02 7.75 7.06
CA LYS A 254 0.20 9.17 7.43
C LYS A 254 0.13 10.11 6.21
N ASP A 255 0.69 9.70 5.08
CA ASP A 255 0.66 10.49 3.84
C ASP A 255 -0.78 10.62 3.31
N ALA A 256 -1.53 9.52 3.27
CA ALA A 256 -2.95 9.53 2.89
C ALA A 256 -3.83 10.39 3.82
N PHE A 257 -3.52 10.41 5.13
CA PHE A 257 -4.22 11.27 6.09
C PHE A 257 -3.89 12.76 5.94
N SER A 258 -2.70 13.11 5.45
CA SER A 258 -2.31 14.49 5.18
C SER A 258 -3.21 15.10 4.10
N ASP A 259 -3.50 14.34 3.05
CA ASP A 259 -4.32 14.78 1.93
C ASP A 259 -5.83 14.83 2.24
N TRP A 260 -6.29 14.07 3.24
CA TRP A 260 -7.69 14.11 3.69
C TRP A 260 -8.02 15.25 4.65
N ASN A 261 -7.01 15.96 5.17
CA ASN A 261 -7.24 17.15 5.97
C ASN A 261 -7.60 18.33 5.06
N VAL A 262 -8.88 18.44 4.70
CA VAL A 262 -9.41 19.58 3.95
C VAL A 262 -9.42 20.81 4.86
N SER A 263 -8.28 21.50 4.90
CA SER A 263 -8.08 22.82 5.49
C SER A 263 -8.72 23.90 4.61
N ALA A 264 -10.03 23.77 4.33
CA ALA A 264 -10.77 24.80 3.63
C ALA A 264 -10.89 26.06 4.51
N PRO A 265 -10.62 27.27 3.97
CA PRO A 265 -10.76 28.53 4.72
C PRO A 265 -12.20 28.73 5.18
N THR A 266 -12.43 29.17 6.42
CA THR A 266 -13.78 29.32 7.00
C THR A 266 -14.55 30.48 6.37
N ALA A 267 -15.88 30.37 6.29
CA ALA A 267 -16.72 31.45 5.73
C ALA A 267 -16.67 32.76 6.55
N PHE A 268 -16.17 32.67 7.78
CA PHE A 268 -16.10 33.74 8.76
C PHE A 268 -14.76 34.49 8.77
N TYR A 269 -13.73 33.99 8.08
CA TYR A 269 -12.40 34.61 8.07
C TYR A 269 -12.41 36.05 7.51
N ASN A 270 -13.22 36.28 6.48
CA ASN A 270 -13.35 37.61 5.86
C ASN A 270 -14.18 38.60 6.69
N MET A 271 -14.97 38.11 7.66
CA MET A 271 -15.83 38.95 8.49
C MET A 271 -15.04 39.66 9.59
N GLN A 272 -14.01 39.01 10.14
CA GLN A 272 -13.08 39.63 11.11
C GLN A 272 -12.19 40.72 10.49
N THR A 273 -11.96 40.67 9.17
CA THR A 273 -11.10 41.64 8.50
C THR A 273 -11.84 42.95 8.20
N GLU A 274 -13.16 42.93 7.95
CA GLU A 274 -13.96 44.15 7.78
C GLU A 274 -14.20 44.91 9.08
N ASP A 275 -14.33 44.22 10.22
CA ASP A 275 -14.39 44.87 11.54
C ASP A 275 -13.07 45.56 11.91
N GLY A 276 -11.94 45.06 11.40
CA GLY A 276 -10.61 45.68 11.56
C GLY A 276 -10.42 46.98 10.76
N ILE A 277 -11.25 47.23 9.73
CA ILE A 277 -11.22 48.48 8.96
C ILE A 277 -11.95 49.60 9.71
N LEU A 278 -13.02 49.27 10.46
CA LEU A 278 -13.70 50.23 11.34
C LEU A 278 -12.88 50.58 12.59
N GLN A 279 -12.02 49.68 13.06
CA GLN A 279 -11.08 49.99 14.15
C GLN A 279 -9.95 50.94 13.72
N LYS A 280 -9.59 50.97 12.42
CA LYS A 280 -8.55 51.87 11.89
C LYS A 280 -9.01 53.31 11.65
N LEU A 281 -10.31 53.60 11.71
CA LEU A 281 -10.85 54.95 11.47
C LEU A 281 -11.16 55.76 12.76
N HIS A 282 -11.01 55.17 13.96
CA HIS A 282 -11.30 55.87 15.23
C HIS A 282 -10.06 56.31 16.03
N ILE A 283 -8.85 56.28 15.44
CA ILE A 283 -7.65 56.78 16.13
C ILE A 283 -6.90 57.76 15.22
N GLN A 284 -7.38 58.99 15.14
CA GLN A 284 -6.59 60.12 14.65
C GLN A 284 -6.71 61.34 15.59
N SER A 285 -5.72 61.44 16.48
CA SER A 285 -5.13 62.66 17.12
C SER A 285 -5.81 63.28 18.36
N PRO A 286 -5.10 64.05 19.23
CA PRO A 286 -3.64 64.09 19.53
C PRO A 286 -3.31 64.16 21.05
N SER A 287 -2.10 63.76 21.44
CA SER A 287 -1.20 64.58 22.30
C SER A 287 0.05 63.79 22.71
N GLN A 288 1.17 64.16 22.10
CA GLN A 288 2.49 64.04 22.74
C GLN A 288 2.65 65.25 23.66
N THR A 289 3.03 65.04 24.94
CA THR A 289 3.82 65.98 25.74
C THR A 289 4.56 65.22 26.86
N THR A 290 5.86 65.04 26.63
CA THR A 290 7.01 65.04 27.56
C THR A 290 7.06 64.14 28.80
N ALA A 291 8.11 63.32 28.88
CA ALA A 291 9.09 63.42 29.99
C ALA A 291 10.40 62.72 29.57
N ASN A 292 11.34 63.54 29.11
CA ASN A 292 12.74 63.20 28.88
C ASN A 292 13.50 63.44 30.20
N SER A 293 14.09 62.40 30.79
CA SER A 293 14.96 62.49 31.97
C SER A 293 16.33 61.91 31.64
N LYS A 294 17.18 62.82 31.15
CA LYS A 294 18.65 62.93 31.20
C LYS A 294 19.43 61.82 31.94
N GLY A 295 20.51 61.37 31.29
CA GLY A 295 21.65 60.74 31.94
C GLY A 295 22.78 60.38 30.98
N ALA A 296 23.55 61.36 30.50
CA ALA A 296 24.87 61.09 29.92
C ALA A 296 25.80 62.31 30.03
N THR A 297 27.07 62.03 30.38
CA THR A 297 28.32 62.84 30.29
C THR A 297 28.53 63.90 31.39
N ASP A 298 29.71 64.12 32.01
CA ASP A 298 31.11 63.72 31.73
C ASP A 298 32.03 64.16 32.91
N ARG A 299 33.29 63.66 32.96
CA ARG A 299 34.47 64.13 33.75
C ARG A 299 34.39 63.98 35.28
N LYS A 300 35.35 63.41 36.00
CA LYS A 300 36.82 63.33 35.89
C LYS A 300 37.31 62.08 36.62
#